data_AF-A0A1F9NGC1-F1
#
_entry.id   AF-A0A1F9NGC1-F1
#
_cell.length_a   1.000
_cell.length_b   1.000
_cell.length_c   1.000
_cell.angle_alpha   90.00
_cell.angle_beta   90.00
_cell.angle_gamma   90.00
#
_symmetry.space_group_name_H-M   'P 1'
#
loop_
_entity.id
_entity.type
_entity.pdbx_description
1 polymer ?
#
loop_
_entity_poly.entity_id
_entity_poly.type
_entity_poly.pdbx_seq_one_letter_code
_entity_poly.pdbx_strand_id
1 'polypeptide(L)' 'MPVPKSHHLIYGTLIDYLTSVELTDTDDERIRQNLAKMMVEEKKYPRATLTPRLRIEMQHGWRSTRTR' A
#
# COMPACT_ATOMS: atom_id res chain seq x y z
N MET A 1 1.27 10.85 -29.52
CA MET A 1 1.57 9.67 -28.68
C MET A 1 0.37 9.46 -27.76
N PRO A 2 -0.21 8.26 -27.67
CA PRO A 2 -1.27 8.02 -26.70
C PRO A 2 -0.66 8.06 -25.30
N VAL A 3 -1.21 8.92 -24.44
CA VAL A 3 -0.86 8.97 -23.02
C VAL A 3 -1.22 7.59 -22.43
N PRO A 4 -0.31 6.89 -21.72
CA PRO A 4 -0.69 5.66 -21.05
C PRO A 4 -1.81 6.02 -20.06
N LYS A 5 -3.00 5.45 -20.24
CA LYS A 5 -4.07 5.62 -19.26
C LYS A 5 -3.54 5.07 -17.93
N SER A 6 -3.59 5.86 -16.87
CA SER A 6 -3.17 5.41 -15.55
C SER A 6 -3.91 4.13 -15.19
N HIS A 7 -3.18 3.03 -14.96
CA HIS A 7 -3.75 1.71 -14.67
C HIS A 7 -4.39 1.60 -13.28
N HIS A 8 -4.44 2.68 -12.50
CA HIS A 8 -5.08 2.69 -11.19
C HIS A 8 -6.58 2.94 -11.37
N LEU A 9 -7.34 1.86 -11.52
CA LEU A 9 -8.80 1.95 -11.51
C LEU A 9 -9.26 2.39 -10.11
N ILE A 10 -10.12 3.41 -10.06
CA ILE A 10 -10.67 3.95 -8.81
C ILE A 10 -12.10 3.43 -8.66
N TYR A 11 -12.37 2.72 -7.58
CA TYR A 11 -13.66 2.07 -7.31
C TYR A 11 -14.56 2.87 -6.36
N GLY A 12 -14.03 3.93 -5.74
CA GLY A 12 -14.72 4.74 -4.73
C GLY A 12 -13.78 5.08 -3.57
N THR A 13 -14.28 4.90 -2.35
CA THR A 13 -13.51 5.09 -1.11
C THR A 13 -13.58 3.86 -0.21
N LEU A 14 -12.55 3.68 0.61
CA LEU A 14 -12.48 2.64 1.64
C LEU A 14 -11.96 3.24 2.95
N ILE A 15 -12.25 2.58 4.07
CA ILE A 15 -11.74 2.98 5.38
C ILE A 15 -10.46 2.19 5.67
N ASP A 16 -9.36 2.91 5.94
CA ASP A 16 -8.10 2.30 6.32
C ASP A 16 -8.25 1.49 7.60
N TYR A 17 -7.79 0.25 7.57
CA TYR A 17 -7.85 -0.63 8.72
C TYR A 17 -7.03 -0.06 9.87
N LEU A 18 -5.81 0.44 9.63
CA LEU A 18 -4.92 0.84 10.73
C LEU A 18 -5.30 2.18 11.36
N THR A 19 -5.64 3.17 10.54
CA THR A 19 -5.88 4.56 10.98
C THR A 19 -7.35 4.99 11.00
N SER A 20 -8.26 4.19 10.42
CA SER A 20 -9.68 4.54 10.23
C SER A 20 -9.92 5.79 9.37
N VAL A 21 -8.91 6.24 8.63
CA VAL A 21 -9.03 7.34 7.66
C VAL A 21 -9.64 6.84 6.36
N GLU A 22 -10.48 7.66 5.73
CA GLU A 22 -11.04 7.38 4.42
C GLU A 22 -9.97 7.57 3.32
N LEU A 23 -9.77 6.56 2.49
CA LEU A 23 -8.78 6.51 1.42
C LEU A 23 -9.47 6.19 0.08
N THR A 24 -8.83 6.58 -1.02
CA THR A 24 -9.26 6.19 -2.36
C THR A 24 -9.17 4.67 -2.54
N ASP A 25 -10.27 4.06 -2.99
CA ASP A 25 -10.31 2.63 -3.26
C ASP A 25 -9.64 2.33 -4.61
N THR A 26 -8.39 1.87 -4.53
CA THR A 26 -7.60 1.35 -5.65
C THR A 26 -7.13 -0.06 -5.35
N ASP A 27 -6.75 -0.82 -6.37
CA ASP A 27 -6.22 -2.19 -6.18
C ASP A 27 -4.98 -2.20 -5.26
N ASP A 28 -4.09 -1.21 -5.41
CA ASP A 28 -2.90 -1.05 -4.56
C ASP A 28 -3.28 -0.81 -3.09
N GLU A 29 -4.34 -0.04 -2.84
CA GLU A 29 -4.85 0.18 -1.49
C GLU A 29 -5.47 -1.09 -0.92
N ARG A 30 -6.31 -1.80 -1.69
CA ARG A 30 -6.93 -3.07 -1.27
C ARG A 30 -5.88 -4.11 -0.89
N ILE A 31 -4.83 -4.28 -1.68
CA ILE A 31 -3.72 -5.19 -1.38
C ILE A 31 -3.05 -4.79 -0.06
N ARG A 32 -2.80 -3.49 0.15
CA ARG A 32 -2.20 -2.98 1.39
C ARG A 32 -3.10 -3.23 2.60
N GLN A 33 -4.41 -3.04 2.47
CA GLN A 33 -5.38 -3.32 3.53
C GLN A 33 -5.40 -4.80 3.91
N ASN A 34 -5.35 -5.69 2.91
CA ASN A 34 -5.28 -7.13 3.13
C ASN A 34 -3.98 -7.54 3.85
N LEU A 35 -2.85 -6.93 3.46
CA LEU A 35 -1.58 -7.15 4.16
C LEU A 35 -1.64 -6.68 5.61
N ALA A 36 -2.21 -5.50 5.88
CA ALA A 36 -2.37 -4.99 7.24
C ALA A 36 -3.23 -5.92 8.11
N LYS A 37 -4.34 -6.44 7.57
CA LYS A 37 -5.19 -7.44 8.26
C LYS A 37 -4.42 -8.72 8.55
N MET A 38 -3.71 -9.28 7.57
CA MET A 38 -2.86 -10.47 7.79
C MET A 38 -1.82 -10.24 8.90
N MET A 39 -1.17 -9.08 8.93
CA MET A 39 -0.18 -8.78 9.97
C MET A 39 -0.79 -8.71 11.38
N VAL A 40 -1.98 -8.14 11.51
CA VAL A 40 -2.65 -7.99 12.82
C VAL A 40 -3.35 -9.27 13.25
N GLU A 41 -4.10 -9.89 12.36
CA GLU A 41 -5.01 -10.99 12.67
C GLU A 41 -4.28 -12.34 12.69
N GLU A 42 -3.42 -12.60 11.70
CA GLU A 42 -2.69 -13.86 11.60
C GLU A 42 -1.36 -13.79 12.32
N LYS A 43 -0.56 -12.75 12.06
CA LYS A 43 0.79 -12.60 12.65
C LYS A 43 0.81 -11.92 14.01
N LYS A 44 -0.34 -11.48 14.53
CA LYS A 44 -0.52 -10.88 15.88
C LYS A 44 0.33 -9.64 16.14
N TYR A 45 0.73 -8.90 15.11
CA TYR A 45 1.40 -7.62 15.30
C TYR A 45 0.40 -6.57 15.83
N PRO A 46 0.75 -5.81 16.89
CA PRO A 46 -0.10 -4.72 17.36
C PRO A 46 -0.29 -3.65 16.27
N ARG A 47 -1.53 -3.20 16.07
CA ARG A 47 -1.85 -2.16 15.06
C ARG A 47 -0.97 -0.92 15.17
N ALA A 48 -0.73 -0.47 16.41
CA ALA A 48 0.06 0.72 16.71
C ALA A 48 1.55 0.59 16.33
N THR A 49 2.05 -0.62 16.07
CA THR A 49 3.45 -0.85 15.66
C THR A 49 3.63 -0.87 14.15
N LEU A 50 2.54 -0.93 13.37
CA LEU A 50 2.59 -1.00 11.92
C LEU A 50 2.64 0.41 11.33
N THR A 51 3.67 0.67 10.51
CA THR A 51 3.80 1.91 9.75
C THR A 51 3.49 1.64 8.28
N PRO A 52 2.34 2.08 7.75
CA PRO A 52 1.99 1.89 6.36
C PRO A 52 2.77 2.85 5.44
N ARG A 53 2.75 2.57 4.13
CA ARG A 53 3.33 3.44 3.07
C ARG A 53 4.82 3.71 3.23
N LEU A 54 5.55 2.80 3.84
CA LEU A 54 7.01 2.85 3.88
C LEU A 54 7.57 2.67 2.47
N ARG A 55 8.55 3.51 2.15
CA ARG A 55 9.28 3.42 0.89
C ARG A 55 10.28 2.29 0.95
N ILE A 56 10.21 1.36 0.01
CA ILE A 56 11.19 0.29 -0.12
C ILE A 56 12.32 0.80 -1.00
N GLU A 57 13.52 0.92 -0.41
CA GLU A 57 14.73 1.20 -1.17
C GLU A 57 15.37 -0.12 -1.58
N MET A 58 15.50 -0.33 -2.88
CA MET A 58 16.05 -1.56 -3.44
C MET A 58 17.41 -1.27 -4.05
N GLN A 59 18.44 -1.90 -3.48
CA GLN A 59 19.81 -1.86 -4.02
C GLN A 59 20.10 -3.18 -4.73
N HIS A 60 20.38 -3.12 -6.03
CA HIS A 60 20.82 -4.26 -6.83
C HIS A 60 22.19 -3.94 -7.44
N GLY A 61 23.27 -4.38 -6.78
CA GLY A 61 24.65 -4.11 -7.22
C GLY A 61 24.95 -2.60 -7.31
N TRP A 62 25.49 -2.16 -8.44
CA TRP A 62 25.92 -0.76 -8.66
C TRP A 62 24.80 0.20 -9.08
N ARG A 63 23.53 -0.23 -9.05
CA ARG A 63 22.38 0.61 -9.45
C ARG A 63 21.37 0.66 -8.30
N SER A 64 21.08 1.88 -7.85
CA SER A 64 19.96 2.16 -6.95
C SER A 64 18.77 2.60 -7.79
N THR A 65 17.65 1.88 -7.68
CA THR A 65 16.37 2.28 -8.27
C THR A 65 15.41 2.65 -7.17
N ARG A 66 14.89 3.87 -7.24
CA ARG A 66 13.99 4.42 -6.24
C ARG A 66 12.55 4.34 -6.74
N THR A 67 11.80 3.35 -6.29
CA THR A 67 10.38 3.27 -6.60
C THR A 67 9.62 4.33 -5.79
N ARG A 68 8.63 4.97 -6.41
CA ARG A 68 7.89 6.11 -5.86
C ARG A 68 6.64 5.64 -5.14
#